data_AF-A0A812RWJ0-F1
#
_entry.id   AF-A0A812RWJ0-F1
#
_cell.length_a   1.000
_cell.length_b   1.000
_cell.length_c   1.000
_cell.angle_alpha   90.00
_cell.angle_beta   90.00
_cell.angle_gamma   90.00
#
_symmetry.space_group_name_H-M   'P 1'
#
loop_
_entity.id
_entity.type
_entity.pdbx_description
1 polymer ?
#
loop_
_entity_poly.entity_id
_entity_poly.type
_entity_poly.pdbx_seq_one_letter_code
_entity_poly.pdbx_strand_id
1 'polypeptide(L)'
;MPPCVRVSALYTVQDPTPRSQFHHVCDITPTIYEAVGITPPEHVEGAAQIPLDGVSMVYTWNNVSATGRKDSQYFEVMGSRGVYKDGWFASVFGPRIPWADPNETRMKQWNPDTDVWELYDLTKDYTQAHDLAKQMPEQVEKMKQIFMVEATRNKVLPVGAGLWTIYYHPEQGPRSHLKEWYLYEGMTRIAESNAPIFHSGFSSVATLDVEVPKNGSGVLYCVGGTAGGFSVYMDQGYLYAEYMATLLYRYVTKSSAPLMPG
;
A
#
# COMPACT_ATOMS: atom_id res chain seq x y z
N MET A 1 -1.95 -12.12 -5.07
CA MET A 1 -3.10 -12.87 -4.50
C MET A 1 -3.85 -13.52 -5.66
N PRO A 2 -4.27 -14.79 -5.56
CA PRO A 2 -5.12 -15.41 -6.59
C PRO A 2 -6.55 -14.85 -6.47
N PRO A 3 -7.03 -14.02 -7.41
CA PRO A 3 -8.40 -13.51 -7.36
C PRO A 3 -9.38 -14.56 -7.89
N CYS A 4 -10.61 -14.56 -7.36
CA CYS A 4 -11.73 -15.30 -7.93
C CYS A 4 -12.85 -14.30 -8.24
N VAL A 5 -13.39 -14.35 -9.46
CA VAL A 5 -14.52 -13.53 -9.89
C VAL A 5 -15.72 -14.43 -10.13
N ARG A 6 -16.85 -14.12 -9.48
CA ARG A 6 -18.12 -14.83 -9.68
C ARG A 6 -19.16 -13.86 -10.23
N VAL A 7 -19.66 -14.12 -11.44
CA VAL A 7 -20.73 -13.34 -12.08
C VAL A 7 -22.01 -14.17 -12.11
N SER A 8 -22.78 -14.13 -11.03
CA SER A 8 -23.97 -14.97 -10.83
C SER A 8 -25.10 -14.71 -11.84
N ALA A 9 -25.14 -13.52 -12.45
CA ALA A 9 -26.10 -13.18 -13.48
C ALA A 9 -25.85 -13.92 -14.82
N LEU A 10 -24.61 -14.37 -15.06
CA LEU A 10 -24.21 -15.04 -16.30
C LEU A 10 -23.93 -16.54 -16.10
N TYR A 11 -23.47 -16.93 -14.91
CA TYR A 11 -23.06 -18.30 -14.63
C TYR A 11 -23.68 -18.81 -13.33
N THR A 12 -24.40 -19.93 -13.45
CA THR A 12 -25.02 -20.65 -12.33
C THR A 12 -24.10 -21.71 -11.74
N VAL A 13 -23.04 -22.10 -12.46
CA VAL A 13 -22.02 -23.08 -12.06
C VAL A 13 -20.64 -22.42 -12.15
N GLN A 14 -19.76 -22.73 -11.18
CA GLN A 14 -18.38 -22.24 -11.17
C GLN A 14 -17.58 -22.88 -12.31
N ASP A 15 -16.87 -22.06 -13.09
CA ASP A 15 -15.88 -22.53 -14.05
C ASP A 15 -14.57 -22.86 -13.30
N PRO A 16 -14.09 -24.13 -13.32
CA PRO A 16 -12.88 -24.52 -12.62
C PRO A 16 -11.59 -24.14 -13.36
N THR A 17 -11.66 -23.70 -14.61
CA THR A 17 -10.49 -23.44 -15.44
C THR A 17 -9.90 -22.05 -15.18
N PRO A 18 -8.63 -21.93 -14.77
CA PRO A 18 -7.97 -20.64 -14.61
C PRO A 18 -7.82 -19.89 -15.93
N ARG A 19 -7.89 -18.56 -15.87
CA ARG A 19 -7.60 -17.64 -16.99
C ARG A 19 -6.14 -17.20 -16.87
N SER A 20 -5.34 -17.39 -17.91
CA SER A 20 -3.89 -17.13 -17.90
C SER A 20 -3.49 -15.74 -18.41
N GLN A 21 -4.46 -14.94 -18.88
CA GLN A 21 -4.21 -13.59 -19.38
C GLN A 21 -3.69 -12.70 -18.24
N PHE A 22 -2.66 -11.89 -18.53
CA PHE A 22 -2.10 -10.97 -17.56
C PHE A 22 -3.07 -9.83 -17.26
N HIS A 23 -3.37 -9.62 -15.97
CA HIS A 23 -4.24 -8.57 -15.47
C HIS A 23 -3.73 -7.98 -14.16
N HIS A 24 -4.17 -6.76 -13.86
CA HIS A 24 -3.82 -6.01 -12.66
C HIS A 24 -5.07 -5.49 -11.94
N VAL A 25 -4.96 -5.09 -10.68
CA VAL A 25 -6.12 -4.62 -9.90
C VAL A 25 -6.81 -3.40 -10.53
N CYS A 26 -6.09 -2.57 -11.30
CA CYS A 26 -6.67 -1.45 -12.03
C CYS A 26 -7.66 -1.87 -13.12
N ASP A 27 -7.65 -3.14 -13.55
CA ASP A 27 -8.56 -3.69 -14.57
C ASP A 27 -9.97 -3.94 -14.00
N ILE A 28 -10.16 -3.91 -12.67
CA ILE A 28 -11.45 -4.20 -12.03
C ILE A 28 -12.49 -3.12 -12.39
N THR A 29 -12.15 -1.83 -12.26
CA THR A 29 -13.07 -0.73 -12.55
C THR A 29 -13.61 -0.75 -13.99
N PRO A 30 -12.77 -0.80 -15.05
CA PRO A 30 -13.27 -0.88 -16.43
C PRO A 30 -14.05 -2.17 -16.68
N THR A 31 -13.71 -3.28 -16.01
CA THR A 31 -14.50 -4.52 -16.08
C THR A 31 -15.91 -4.33 -15.54
N ILE A 32 -16.06 -3.67 -14.38
CA ILE A 32 -17.39 -3.39 -13.80
C ILE A 32 -18.18 -2.49 -14.75
N TYR A 33 -17.56 -1.42 -15.27
CA TYR A 33 -18.23 -0.47 -16.15
C TYR A 33 -18.73 -1.14 -17.43
N GLU A 34 -17.91 -1.95 -18.09
CA GLU A 34 -18.34 -2.73 -19.26
C GLU A 34 -19.46 -3.70 -18.89
N ALA A 35 -19.35 -4.40 -17.76
CA ALA A 35 -20.33 -5.39 -17.33
C ALA A 35 -21.73 -4.81 -17.07
N VAL A 36 -21.81 -3.56 -16.61
CA VAL A 36 -23.09 -2.87 -16.35
C VAL A 36 -23.47 -1.87 -17.45
N GLY A 37 -22.71 -1.80 -18.54
CA GLY A 37 -23.00 -0.91 -19.67
C GLY A 37 -22.81 0.59 -19.36
N ILE A 38 -21.93 0.94 -18.43
CA ILE A 38 -21.61 2.33 -18.08
C ILE A 38 -20.41 2.80 -18.91
N THR A 39 -20.58 3.90 -19.64
CA THR A 39 -19.46 4.65 -20.21
C THR A 39 -18.81 5.51 -19.11
N PRO A 40 -17.47 5.47 -18.93
CA PRO A 40 -16.82 6.33 -17.96
C PRO A 40 -17.16 7.81 -18.17
N PRO A 41 -17.60 8.54 -17.13
CA PRO A 41 -17.97 9.95 -17.28
C PRO A 41 -16.72 10.79 -17.49
N GLU A 42 -16.79 11.77 -18.40
CA GLU A 42 -15.70 12.73 -18.63
C GLU A 42 -15.55 13.70 -17.44
N HIS A 43 -16.65 13.98 -16.72
CA HIS A 43 -16.69 14.89 -15.58
C HIS A 43 -17.54 14.32 -14.44
N VAL A 44 -17.11 14.52 -13.21
CA VAL A 44 -17.87 14.22 -11.98
C VAL A 44 -17.78 15.43 -11.07
N GLU A 45 -18.93 15.97 -10.64
CA GLU A 45 -19.01 17.17 -9.78
C GLU A 45 -18.20 18.38 -10.30
N GLY A 46 -18.12 18.54 -11.62
CA GLY A 46 -17.34 19.61 -12.27
C GLY A 46 -15.85 19.33 -12.42
N ALA A 47 -15.34 18.21 -11.91
CA ALA A 47 -13.94 17.80 -12.08
C ALA A 47 -13.78 16.87 -13.30
N ALA A 48 -12.89 17.24 -14.22
CA ALA A 48 -12.51 16.39 -15.34
C ALA A 48 -11.82 15.12 -14.85
N GLN A 49 -12.23 13.97 -15.37
CA GLN A 49 -11.69 12.66 -14.99
C GLN A 49 -10.47 12.31 -15.86
N ILE A 50 -9.50 11.61 -15.25
CA ILE A 50 -8.42 10.98 -16.02
C ILE A 50 -8.92 9.65 -16.62
N PRO A 51 -8.32 9.20 -17.74
CA PRO A 51 -8.63 7.88 -18.29
C PRO A 51 -8.39 6.77 -17.26
N LEU A 52 -9.21 5.72 -17.29
CA LEU A 52 -8.95 4.51 -16.51
C LEU A 52 -7.65 3.86 -16.98
N ASP A 53 -6.77 3.49 -16.05
CA ASP A 53 -5.48 2.86 -16.37
C ASP A 53 -5.59 1.38 -16.79
N GLY A 54 -6.71 0.75 -16.44
CA GLY A 54 -6.95 -0.67 -16.68
C GLY A 54 -7.65 -0.97 -18.00
N VAL A 55 -7.67 -2.26 -18.35
CA VAL A 55 -8.49 -2.80 -19.45
C VAL A 55 -9.51 -3.79 -18.90
N SER A 56 -10.70 -3.83 -19.48
CA SER A 56 -11.74 -4.76 -19.02
C SER A 56 -11.39 -6.22 -19.29
N MET A 57 -11.77 -7.09 -18.34
CA MET A 57 -11.58 -8.54 -18.37
C MET A 57 -12.80 -9.29 -18.93
N VAL A 58 -13.90 -8.61 -19.29
CA VAL A 58 -15.17 -9.24 -19.74
C VAL A 58 -14.95 -10.24 -20.87
N TYR A 59 -14.02 -9.95 -21.77
CA TYR A 59 -13.69 -10.81 -22.91
C TYR A 59 -13.23 -12.23 -22.53
N THR A 60 -12.73 -12.42 -21.30
CA THR A 60 -12.26 -13.71 -20.79
C THR A 60 -13.39 -14.59 -20.24
N TRP A 61 -14.58 -14.03 -20.01
CA TRP A 61 -15.64 -14.73 -19.30
C TRP A 61 -16.16 -15.93 -20.08
N ASN A 62 -16.45 -15.73 -21.37
CA ASN A 62 -16.96 -16.76 -22.28
C ASN A 62 -15.86 -17.40 -23.15
N ASN A 63 -14.60 -16.94 -23.06
CA ASN A 63 -13.51 -17.47 -23.86
C ASN A 63 -12.22 -17.54 -23.02
N VAL A 64 -11.99 -18.71 -22.43
CA VAL A 64 -10.82 -19.00 -21.59
C VAL A 64 -9.50 -18.82 -22.35
N SER A 65 -9.51 -19.12 -23.66
CA SER A 65 -8.36 -19.04 -24.56
C SER A 65 -8.20 -17.69 -25.26
N ALA A 66 -8.96 -16.66 -24.87
CA ALA A 66 -8.88 -15.37 -25.54
C ALA A 66 -7.47 -14.76 -25.42
N THR A 67 -7.00 -14.12 -26.49
CA THR A 67 -5.75 -13.37 -26.45
C THR A 67 -5.84 -12.25 -25.40
N GLY A 68 -4.77 -12.08 -24.61
CA GLY A 68 -4.68 -11.00 -23.62
C GLY A 68 -4.87 -9.63 -24.28
N ARG A 69 -5.63 -8.74 -23.62
CA ARG A 69 -5.84 -7.35 -24.09
C ARG A 69 -4.95 -6.32 -23.40
N LYS A 70 -4.22 -6.72 -22.35
CA LYS A 70 -3.34 -5.82 -21.60
C LYS A 70 -1.93 -5.87 -22.17
N ASP A 71 -1.54 -4.79 -22.81
CA ASP A 71 -0.26 -4.67 -23.48
C ASP A 71 0.87 -4.41 -22.48
N SER A 72 0.71 -3.41 -21.61
CA SER A 72 1.71 -3.01 -20.62
C SER A 72 1.12 -2.80 -19.22
N GLN A 73 1.97 -2.90 -18.21
CA GLN A 73 1.68 -2.47 -16.84
C GLN A 73 2.99 -2.07 -16.17
N TYR A 74 3.07 -0.86 -15.63
CA TYR A 74 4.20 -0.45 -14.80
C TYR A 74 3.88 -0.65 -13.31
N PHE A 75 4.95 -0.72 -12.52
CA PHE A 75 4.92 -0.83 -11.07
C PHE A 75 6.02 0.06 -10.51
N GLU A 76 5.71 0.88 -9.52
CA GLU A 76 6.71 1.57 -8.69
C GLU A 76 6.11 1.80 -7.31
N VAL A 77 6.84 1.39 -6.27
CA VAL A 77 6.55 1.70 -4.88
C VAL A 77 7.88 1.89 -4.17
N MET A 78 8.15 3.11 -3.74
CA MET A 78 9.29 3.42 -2.85
C MET A 78 10.65 2.94 -3.42
N GLY A 79 10.85 3.10 -4.72
CA GLY A 79 12.08 2.75 -5.45
C GLY A 79 12.10 1.33 -6.03
N SER A 80 11.36 0.39 -5.44
CA SER A 80 11.11 -0.90 -6.06
C SER A 80 10.20 -0.72 -7.26
N ARG A 81 10.58 -1.27 -8.41
CA ARG A 81 9.88 -0.99 -9.68
C ARG A 81 9.91 -2.16 -10.63
N GLY A 82 8.99 -2.14 -11.58
CA GLY A 82 8.97 -3.10 -12.67
C GLY A 82 8.05 -2.69 -13.81
N VAL A 83 8.15 -3.42 -14.89
CA VAL A 83 7.28 -3.26 -16.06
C VAL A 83 7.00 -4.60 -16.70
N TYR A 84 5.72 -4.82 -16.99
CA TYR A 84 5.23 -5.88 -17.84
C TYR A 84 5.05 -5.35 -19.27
N LYS A 85 5.46 -6.14 -20.27
CA LYS A 85 5.16 -5.90 -21.68
C LYS A 85 5.12 -7.23 -22.45
N ASP A 86 3.96 -7.56 -23.01
CA ASP A 86 3.79 -8.68 -23.96
C ASP A 86 4.43 -10.01 -23.47
N GLY A 87 4.18 -10.39 -22.20
CA GLY A 87 4.72 -11.60 -21.58
C GLY A 87 6.07 -11.43 -20.88
N TRP A 88 6.80 -10.36 -21.14
CA TRP A 88 8.05 -10.04 -20.44
C TRP A 88 7.79 -9.24 -19.18
N PHE A 89 8.58 -9.51 -18.15
CA PHE A 89 8.61 -8.70 -16.94
C PHE A 89 10.05 -8.33 -16.60
N ALA A 90 10.30 -7.04 -16.42
CA ALA A 90 11.59 -6.57 -15.92
C ALA A 90 11.36 -5.84 -14.60
N SER A 91 12.24 -6.07 -13.62
CA SER A 91 12.08 -5.48 -12.29
C SER A 91 13.41 -5.11 -11.64
N VAL A 92 13.29 -4.25 -10.63
CA VAL A 92 14.37 -3.83 -9.75
C VAL A 92 13.89 -3.94 -8.33
N PHE A 93 14.67 -4.63 -7.51
CA PHE A 93 14.50 -4.62 -6.06
C PHE A 93 15.02 -3.30 -5.50
N GLY A 94 14.12 -2.48 -4.95
CA GLY A 94 14.42 -1.15 -4.43
C GLY A 94 15.28 -1.15 -3.16
N PRO A 95 15.59 0.04 -2.63
CA PRO A 95 16.54 0.20 -1.52
C PRO A 95 15.99 -0.29 -0.16
N ARG A 96 14.66 -0.37 -0.05
CA ARG A 96 13.97 -0.81 1.15
C ARG A 96 13.82 -2.33 1.15
N ILE A 97 14.59 -3.00 1.98
CA ILE A 97 14.47 -4.44 2.20
C ILE A 97 13.31 -4.67 3.19
N PRO A 98 12.25 -5.39 2.82
CA PRO A 98 11.15 -5.69 3.74
C PRO A 98 11.65 -6.46 4.97
N TRP A 99 11.17 -6.07 6.15
CA TRP A 99 11.42 -6.76 7.43
C TRP A 99 12.89 -6.85 7.88
N ALA A 100 13.80 -6.17 7.19
CA ALA A 100 15.20 -6.07 7.59
C ALA A 100 15.40 -5.09 8.75
N ASP A 101 16.54 -5.19 9.43
CA ASP A 101 16.94 -4.21 10.44
C ASP A 101 16.96 -2.80 9.81
N PRO A 102 16.42 -1.76 10.46
CA PRO A 102 16.50 -0.38 9.97
C PRO A 102 17.92 0.13 9.67
N ASN A 103 18.96 -0.53 10.21
CA ASN A 103 20.36 -0.26 9.92
C ASN A 103 20.90 -0.97 8.66
N GLU A 104 20.18 -1.97 8.14
CA GLU A 104 20.56 -2.75 6.95
C GLU A 104 19.99 -2.19 5.64
N THR A 105 19.38 -1.01 5.67
CA THR A 105 18.77 -0.41 4.48
C THR A 105 19.84 0.10 3.50
N ARG A 106 19.60 -0.03 2.19
CA ARG A 106 20.48 0.56 1.15
C ARG A 106 20.21 2.05 0.92
N MET A 107 19.33 2.65 1.72
CA MET A 107 18.70 3.95 1.47
C MET A 107 19.67 5.14 1.40
N LYS A 108 20.73 5.16 2.23
CA LYS A 108 21.63 6.32 2.33
C LYS A 108 22.48 6.54 1.07
N GLN A 109 22.78 5.49 0.32
CA GLN A 109 23.66 5.51 -0.85
C GLN A 109 22.94 5.08 -2.13
N TRP A 110 21.61 4.94 -2.06
CA TRP A 110 20.86 4.42 -3.18
C TRP A 110 20.79 5.43 -4.32
N ASN A 111 21.18 4.97 -5.51
CA ASN A 111 20.98 5.67 -6.76
C ASN A 111 20.21 4.75 -7.71
N PRO A 112 18.99 5.12 -8.13
CA PRO A 112 18.19 4.30 -9.03
C PRO A 112 18.88 4.02 -10.38
N ASP A 113 19.77 4.89 -10.83
CA ASP A 113 20.50 4.73 -12.11
C ASP A 113 21.51 3.59 -12.09
N THR A 114 21.93 3.15 -10.89
CA THR A 114 22.90 2.08 -10.69
C THR A 114 22.26 0.75 -10.31
N ASP A 115 20.92 0.70 -10.25
CA ASP A 115 20.21 -0.50 -9.87
C ASP A 115 20.38 -1.62 -10.91
N VAL A 116 20.48 -2.85 -10.40
CA VAL A 116 20.51 -4.06 -11.22
C VAL A 116 19.09 -4.45 -11.60
N TRP A 117 18.87 -4.59 -12.90
CA TRP A 117 17.60 -5.07 -13.46
C TRP A 117 17.64 -6.59 -13.61
N GLU A 118 16.54 -7.21 -13.22
CA GLU A 118 16.23 -8.61 -13.50
C GLU A 118 15.21 -8.69 -14.63
N LEU A 119 15.20 -9.80 -15.37
CA LEU A 119 14.33 -10.02 -16.52
C LEU A 119 13.74 -11.43 -16.51
N TYR A 120 12.44 -11.52 -16.77
CA TYR A 120 11.69 -12.77 -16.74
C TYR A 120 10.75 -12.88 -17.94
N ASP A 121 10.58 -14.12 -18.43
CA ASP A 121 9.58 -14.49 -19.43
C ASP A 121 8.40 -15.17 -18.72
N LEU A 122 7.34 -14.40 -18.44
CA LEU A 122 6.17 -14.90 -17.69
C LEU A 122 5.38 -15.95 -18.47
N THR A 123 5.59 -16.08 -19.78
CA THR A 123 4.93 -17.12 -20.59
C THR A 123 5.51 -18.50 -20.32
N LYS A 124 6.72 -18.57 -19.76
CA LYS A 124 7.41 -19.82 -19.41
C LYS A 124 7.63 -19.97 -17.91
N ASP A 125 7.83 -18.85 -17.21
CA ASP A 125 8.10 -18.80 -15.78
C ASP A 125 7.28 -17.69 -15.12
N TYR A 126 6.02 -17.99 -14.81
CA TYR A 126 5.15 -17.07 -14.07
C TYR A 126 5.63 -16.83 -12.62
N THR A 127 6.56 -17.64 -12.11
CA THR A 127 7.09 -17.52 -10.74
C THR A 127 8.25 -16.54 -10.65
N GLN A 128 8.81 -16.12 -11.78
CA GLN A 128 10.00 -15.27 -11.86
C GLN A 128 11.20 -15.90 -11.12
N ALA A 129 11.36 -17.21 -11.20
CA ALA A 129 12.44 -17.93 -10.53
C ALA A 129 13.77 -17.83 -11.29
N HIS A 130 13.73 -17.65 -12.61
CA HIS A 130 14.92 -17.65 -13.47
C HIS A 130 15.17 -16.27 -14.09
N ASP A 131 16.14 -15.54 -13.54
CA ASP A 131 16.59 -14.27 -14.12
C ASP A 131 17.37 -14.49 -15.43
N LEU A 132 16.88 -13.87 -16.49
CA LEU A 132 17.41 -13.91 -17.85
C LEU A 132 18.25 -12.67 -18.20
N ALA A 133 18.41 -11.71 -17.29
CA ALA A 133 19.01 -10.40 -17.59
C ALA A 133 20.42 -10.52 -18.19
N LYS A 134 21.27 -11.41 -17.65
CA LYS A 134 22.62 -11.65 -18.18
C LYS A 134 22.64 -12.33 -19.54
N GLN A 135 21.60 -13.11 -19.86
CA GLN A 135 21.49 -13.87 -21.11
C GLN A 135 20.88 -13.02 -22.23
N MET A 136 20.06 -12.03 -21.88
CA MET A 136 19.31 -11.20 -22.83
C MET A 136 19.45 -9.70 -22.54
N PRO A 137 20.68 -9.13 -22.56
CA PRO A 137 20.93 -7.73 -22.18
C PRO A 137 20.20 -6.72 -23.08
N GLU A 138 20.02 -7.03 -24.36
CA GLU A 138 19.25 -6.17 -25.29
C GLU A 138 17.77 -6.09 -24.90
N GLN A 139 17.20 -7.21 -24.44
CA GLN A 139 15.81 -7.24 -23.97
C GLN A 139 15.66 -6.48 -22.65
N VAL A 140 16.66 -6.53 -21.76
CA VAL A 140 16.70 -5.71 -20.54
C VAL A 140 16.64 -4.23 -20.91
N GLU A 141 17.48 -3.78 -21.85
CA GLU A 141 17.52 -2.37 -22.23
C GLU A 141 16.20 -1.92 -22.89
N LYS A 142 15.61 -2.77 -23.74
CA LYS A 142 14.26 -2.53 -24.28
C LYS A 142 13.23 -2.36 -23.16
N MET A 143 13.23 -3.24 -22.17
CA MET A 143 12.28 -3.16 -21.04
C MET A 143 12.52 -1.92 -20.18
N LYS A 144 13.77 -1.50 -19.97
CA LYS A 144 14.11 -0.24 -19.29
C LYS A 144 13.54 0.98 -20.02
N GLN A 145 13.63 1.01 -21.35
CA GLN A 145 13.05 2.09 -22.15
C GLN A 145 11.52 2.12 -22.03
N ILE A 146 10.87 0.95 -22.09
CA ILE A 146 9.42 0.84 -21.89
C ILE A 146 9.04 1.34 -20.49
N PHE A 147 9.78 0.95 -19.45
CA PHE A 147 9.56 1.45 -18.10
C PHE A 147 9.67 2.99 -18.07
N MET A 148 10.67 3.59 -18.71
CA MET A 148 10.83 5.04 -18.71
C MET A 148 9.65 5.77 -19.37
N VAL A 149 9.13 5.23 -20.48
CA VAL A 149 7.94 5.77 -21.15
C VAL A 149 6.72 5.71 -20.22
N GLU A 150 6.47 4.55 -19.62
CA GLU A 150 5.35 4.39 -18.68
C GLU A 150 5.53 5.22 -17.41
N ALA A 151 6.73 5.28 -16.84
CA ALA A 151 7.06 6.07 -15.67
C ALA A 151 6.81 7.57 -15.90
N THR A 152 7.16 8.07 -17.09
CA THR A 152 6.90 9.46 -17.47
C THR A 152 5.40 9.71 -17.61
N ARG A 153 4.69 8.84 -18.34
CA ARG A 153 3.24 8.93 -18.53
C ARG A 153 2.49 8.95 -17.20
N ASN A 154 2.96 8.17 -16.23
CA ASN A 154 2.33 7.99 -14.94
C ASN A 154 2.93 8.87 -13.82
N LYS A 155 3.76 9.86 -14.17
CA LYS A 155 4.34 10.84 -13.22
C LYS A 155 5.12 10.19 -12.07
N VAL A 156 5.82 9.10 -12.34
CA VAL A 156 6.61 8.33 -11.36
C VAL A 156 7.95 9.01 -11.05
N LEU A 157 8.43 9.87 -11.94
CA LEU A 157 9.75 10.47 -11.83
C LEU A 157 9.78 11.64 -10.83
N PRO A 158 10.87 11.80 -10.05
CA PRO A 158 12.02 10.90 -9.95
C PRO A 158 11.69 9.60 -9.20
N VAL A 159 12.24 8.48 -9.66
CA VAL A 159 12.03 7.15 -9.04
C VAL A 159 12.40 7.20 -7.55
N GLY A 160 11.52 6.69 -6.70
CA GLY A 160 11.71 6.73 -5.26
C GLY A 160 11.34 8.04 -4.59
N ALA A 161 10.73 9.01 -5.29
CA ALA A 161 10.20 10.24 -4.66
C ALA A 161 9.27 9.95 -3.47
N GLY A 162 8.54 8.82 -3.49
CA GLY A 162 7.72 8.38 -2.37
C GLY A 162 8.49 8.11 -1.06
N LEU A 163 9.81 7.96 -1.12
CA LEU A 163 10.68 7.82 0.05
C LEU A 163 10.96 9.15 0.76
N TRP A 164 10.66 10.29 0.13
CA TRP A 164 11.00 11.61 0.66
C TRP A 164 10.41 11.84 2.05
N THR A 165 9.09 11.84 2.19
CA THR A 165 8.43 12.08 3.48
C THR A 165 8.36 10.84 4.37
N ILE A 166 8.69 9.66 3.85
CA ILE A 166 8.63 8.41 4.60
C ILE A 166 9.96 8.10 5.28
N TYR A 167 11.08 8.48 4.66
CA TYR A 167 12.42 8.13 5.14
C TYR A 167 13.34 9.35 5.27
N TYR A 168 13.47 10.18 4.23
CA TYR A 168 14.51 11.22 4.20
C TYR A 168 14.14 12.47 5.02
N HIS A 169 12.89 12.90 4.91
CA HIS A 169 12.35 14.12 5.50
C HIS A 169 10.96 13.87 6.14
N PRO A 170 10.87 12.97 7.13
CA PRO A 170 9.60 12.67 7.81
C PRO A 170 8.97 13.91 8.48
N GLU A 171 9.78 14.90 8.86
CA GLU A 171 9.30 16.17 9.39
C GLU A 171 8.48 17.00 8.39
N GLN A 172 8.62 16.74 7.09
CA GLN A 172 7.86 17.39 6.01
C GLN A 172 6.59 16.62 5.62
N GLY A 173 6.34 15.47 6.24
CA GLY A 173 5.09 14.73 6.05
C GLY A 173 3.87 15.54 6.48
N PRO A 174 2.69 15.26 5.91
CA PRO A 174 1.45 15.93 6.29
C PRO A 174 1.16 15.68 7.77
N ARG A 175 1.02 16.76 8.54
CA ARG A 175 0.75 16.71 9.98
C ARG A 175 -0.09 17.89 10.43
N SER A 176 -0.90 17.66 11.44
CA SER A 176 -1.66 18.70 12.11
C SER A 176 -0.71 19.69 12.79
N HIS A 177 -1.08 20.97 12.75
CA HIS A 177 -0.45 22.00 13.57
C HIS A 177 -1.13 22.17 14.93
N LEU A 178 -2.21 21.43 15.19
CA LEU A 178 -2.91 21.44 16.46
C LEU A 178 -2.00 20.92 17.57
N LYS A 179 -2.25 21.41 18.78
CA LYS A 179 -1.62 20.95 20.02
C LYS A 179 -2.63 20.38 21.01
N GLU A 180 -3.91 20.56 20.71
CA GLU A 180 -5.05 20.18 21.54
C GLU A 180 -6.10 19.52 20.65
N TRP A 181 -6.74 18.48 21.17
CA TRP A 181 -7.79 17.74 20.50
C TRP A 181 -8.91 17.47 21.49
N TYR A 182 -10.15 17.66 21.04
CA TYR A 182 -11.34 17.27 21.77
C TYR A 182 -11.89 16.02 21.10
N LEU A 183 -11.79 14.89 21.79
CA LEU A 183 -12.23 13.58 21.29
C LEU A 183 -13.48 13.15 22.07
N TYR A 184 -14.52 12.76 21.35
CA TYR A 184 -15.78 12.28 21.92
C TYR A 184 -15.89 10.76 21.82
N GLU A 185 -16.74 10.18 22.67
CA GLU A 185 -17.08 8.76 22.60
C GLU A 185 -17.54 8.36 21.19
N GLY A 186 -17.03 7.24 20.68
CA GLY A 186 -17.35 6.73 19.36
C GLY A 186 -16.66 7.44 18.19
N MET A 187 -15.86 8.49 18.44
CA MET A 187 -15.02 9.07 17.39
C MET A 187 -13.98 8.06 16.92
N THR A 188 -14.07 7.69 15.65
CA THR A 188 -13.13 6.78 14.99
C THR A 188 -12.77 7.34 13.62
N ARG A 189 -11.78 6.72 12.95
CA ARG A 189 -11.36 7.07 11.58
C ARG A 189 -10.84 8.52 11.41
N ILE A 190 -10.30 9.11 12.48
CA ILE A 190 -9.49 10.33 12.37
C ILE A 190 -8.23 9.95 11.59
N ALA A 191 -7.93 10.66 10.50
CA ALA A 191 -6.71 10.44 9.74
C ALA A 191 -5.48 10.64 10.64
N GLU A 192 -4.49 9.76 10.57
CA GLU A 192 -3.31 9.81 11.46
C GLU A 192 -2.57 11.15 11.36
N SER A 193 -2.51 11.75 10.17
CA SER A 193 -1.94 13.09 9.96
C SER A 193 -2.65 14.18 10.76
N ASN A 194 -3.91 13.98 11.13
CA ASN A 194 -4.73 14.94 11.87
C ASN A 194 -4.86 14.61 13.36
N ALA A 195 -4.36 13.44 13.79
CA ALA A 195 -4.46 12.96 15.16
C ALA A 195 -3.24 13.38 16.02
N PRO A 196 -3.32 13.29 17.36
CA PRO A 196 -2.15 13.41 18.23
C PRO A 196 -1.03 12.43 17.85
N ILE A 197 0.18 12.92 17.58
CA ILE A 197 1.25 12.04 17.08
C ILE A 197 1.99 11.35 18.24
N PHE A 198 1.95 10.02 18.26
CA PHE A 198 2.79 9.16 19.08
C PHE A 198 3.58 8.22 18.17
N HIS A 199 4.84 8.55 17.90
CA HIS A 199 5.71 7.79 16.99
C HIS A 199 7.00 7.39 17.67
N SER A 200 7.55 6.25 17.27
CA SER A 200 8.81 5.72 17.79
C SER A 200 9.97 6.66 17.51
N GLY A 201 10.92 6.74 18.46
CA GLY A 201 12.09 7.60 18.33
C GLY A 201 11.86 9.06 18.77
N PHE A 202 10.64 9.42 19.19
CA PHE A 202 10.34 10.73 19.76
C PHE A 202 9.84 10.60 21.20
N SER A 203 10.32 11.50 22.06
CA SER A 203 9.74 11.68 23.39
C SER A 203 8.54 12.62 23.29
N SER A 204 7.35 12.12 23.62
CA SER A 204 6.12 12.91 23.67
C SER A 204 5.61 13.04 25.10
N VAL A 205 5.07 14.21 25.41
CA VAL A 205 4.31 14.44 26.65
C VAL A 205 2.91 14.88 26.23
N ALA A 206 1.90 14.22 26.79
CA ALA A 206 0.51 14.58 26.61
C ALA A 206 -0.17 14.68 27.97
N THR A 207 -1.11 15.62 28.08
CA THR A 207 -2.02 15.73 29.21
C THR A 207 -3.41 15.38 28.71
N LEU A 208 -4.12 14.52 29.44
CA LEU A 208 -5.49 14.15 29.13
C LEU A 208 -6.39 14.75 30.21
N ASP A 209 -7.39 15.51 29.78
CA ASP A 209 -8.49 15.96 30.63
C ASP A 209 -9.67 15.02 30.39
N VAL A 210 -9.98 14.17 31.38
CA VAL A 210 -10.96 13.09 31.28
C VAL A 210 -11.71 12.97 32.60
N GLU A 211 -13.02 12.70 32.53
CA GLU A 211 -13.81 12.33 33.69
C GLU A 211 -13.61 10.84 33.98
N VAL A 212 -13.01 10.50 35.13
CA VAL A 212 -12.67 9.11 35.46
C VAL A 212 -13.82 8.44 36.22
N PRO A 213 -14.47 7.40 35.67
CA PRO A 213 -15.47 6.64 36.42
C PRO A 213 -14.80 5.73 37.47
N LYS A 214 -15.56 5.37 38.51
CA LYS A 214 -15.10 4.42 39.53
C LYS A 214 -14.74 3.07 38.90
N ASN A 215 -13.50 2.62 39.10
CA ASN A 215 -12.93 1.42 38.48
C ASN A 215 -13.02 1.44 36.94
N GLY A 216 -12.82 2.61 36.32
CA GLY A 216 -12.97 2.78 34.88
C GLY A 216 -12.16 1.81 34.03
N SER A 217 -12.79 1.32 32.96
CA SER A 217 -12.17 0.55 31.88
C SER A 217 -12.60 1.14 30.54
N GLY A 218 -11.67 1.33 29.62
CA GLY A 218 -11.96 1.90 28.30
C GLY A 218 -10.75 2.52 27.63
N VAL A 219 -10.83 2.74 26.32
CA VAL A 219 -9.76 3.37 25.54
C VAL A 219 -9.93 4.89 25.58
N LEU A 220 -8.88 5.61 25.99
CA LEU A 220 -8.84 7.06 25.98
C LEU A 220 -8.29 7.58 24.65
N TYR A 221 -7.29 6.88 24.11
CA TYR A 221 -6.67 7.20 22.84
C TYR A 221 -6.06 5.95 22.21
N CYS A 222 -6.21 5.80 20.89
CA CYS A 222 -5.46 4.81 20.14
C CYS A 222 -5.16 5.30 18.72
N VAL A 223 -3.99 4.89 18.22
CA VAL A 223 -3.54 5.16 16.85
C VAL A 223 -2.77 3.95 16.31
N GLY A 224 -2.90 3.71 15.01
CA GLY A 224 -2.36 2.54 14.33
C GLY A 224 -3.32 1.35 14.37
N GLY A 225 -2.75 0.15 14.37
CA GLY A 225 -3.50 -1.11 14.33
C GLY A 225 -2.81 -2.23 15.10
N THR A 226 -3.32 -3.45 14.92
CA THR A 226 -2.86 -4.64 15.64
C THR A 226 -1.37 -4.92 15.43
N ALA A 227 -0.85 -4.67 14.23
CA ALA A 227 0.54 -4.91 13.91
C ALA A 227 1.48 -3.79 14.34
N GLY A 228 0.98 -2.59 14.68
CA GLY A 228 1.83 -1.49 15.09
C GLY A 228 0.98 -0.29 15.47
N GLY A 229 1.28 0.33 16.61
CA GLY A 229 0.45 1.41 17.13
C GLY A 229 0.72 1.73 18.58
N PHE A 230 -0.02 2.71 19.08
CA PHE A 230 0.04 3.19 20.45
C PHE A 230 -1.38 3.30 21.01
N SER A 231 -1.57 2.95 22.28
CA SER A 231 -2.85 3.05 22.95
C SER A 231 -2.67 3.50 24.39
N VAL A 232 -3.52 4.44 24.82
CA VAL A 232 -3.70 4.84 26.21
C VAL A 232 -5.10 4.44 26.61
N TYR A 233 -5.21 3.62 27.66
CA TYR A 233 -6.47 3.07 28.10
C TYR A 233 -6.50 2.89 29.61
N MET A 234 -7.70 2.78 30.16
CA MET A 234 -7.92 2.37 31.53
C MET A 234 -8.37 0.92 31.60
N ASP A 235 -7.98 0.21 32.65
CA ASP A 235 -8.59 -1.06 33.03
C ASP A 235 -8.65 -1.21 34.55
N GLN A 236 -9.85 -1.45 35.08
CA GLN A 236 -10.12 -1.58 36.52
C GLN A 236 -9.55 -0.42 37.34
N GLY A 237 -9.65 0.81 36.81
CA GLY A 237 -9.16 2.03 37.44
C GLY A 237 -7.67 2.32 37.25
N TYR A 238 -6.89 1.41 36.65
CA TYR A 238 -5.47 1.67 36.35
C TYR A 238 -5.30 2.25 34.96
N LEU A 239 -4.36 3.19 34.81
CA LEU A 239 -3.99 3.75 33.52
C LEU A 239 -2.88 2.91 32.88
N TYR A 240 -3.04 2.62 31.60
CA TYR A 240 -2.10 1.88 30.77
C TYR A 240 -1.68 2.71 29.57
N ALA A 241 -0.40 2.61 29.23
CA ALA A 241 0.14 3.04 27.94
C ALA A 241 0.80 1.82 27.29
N GLU A 242 0.34 1.49 26.09
CA GLU A 242 0.79 0.31 25.35
C GLU A 242 1.29 0.71 23.97
N TYR A 243 2.47 0.23 23.62
CA TYR A 243 3.09 0.42 22.31
C TYR A 243 3.43 -0.93 21.69
N MET A 244 3.05 -1.10 20.42
CA MET A 244 3.33 -2.27 19.59
C MET A 244 4.22 -1.87 18.42
N ALA A 245 5.37 -2.52 18.27
CA ALA A 245 6.27 -2.37 17.13
C ALA A 245 6.24 -3.63 16.26
N THR A 246 5.50 -3.58 15.16
CA THR A 246 5.48 -4.61 14.09
C THR A 246 5.23 -6.04 14.60
N LEU A 247 4.46 -6.23 15.68
CA LEU A 247 4.28 -7.50 16.41
C LEU A 247 5.57 -8.12 16.99
N LEU A 248 6.71 -7.47 16.84
CA LEU A 248 8.00 -7.95 17.33
C LEU A 248 8.22 -7.56 18.78
N TYR A 249 7.83 -6.34 19.15
CA TYR A 249 8.00 -5.82 20.48
C TYR A 249 6.69 -5.20 21.00
N ARG A 250 6.39 -5.53 22.26
CA ARG A 250 5.23 -5.01 23.00
C ARG A 250 5.72 -4.40 24.29
N TYR A 251 5.43 -3.12 24.48
CA TYR A 251 5.78 -2.38 25.69
C TYR A 251 4.50 -1.94 26.37
N VAL A 252 4.33 -2.32 27.63
CA VAL A 252 3.18 -1.94 28.45
C VAL A 252 3.69 -1.26 29.70
N THR A 253 3.21 -0.04 29.93
CA THR A 253 3.43 0.70 31.17
C THR A 253 2.09 0.88 31.87
N LYS A 254 2.11 0.78 33.19
CA LYS A 254 0.93 0.86 34.05
C LYS A 254 1.15 1.89 35.16
N SER A 255 0.11 2.62 35.56
CA SER A 255 0.16 3.46 36.76
C SER A 255 0.43 2.63 38.02
N SER A 256 1.17 3.21 38.98
CA SER A 256 1.49 2.54 40.24
C SER A 256 0.27 2.31 41.15
N ALA A 257 -0.76 3.13 40.99
CA ALA A 257 -2.01 3.09 41.73
C ALA A 257 -3.21 3.31 40.79
N PRO A 258 -4.43 2.88 41.17
CA PRO A 258 -5.62 3.24 40.44
C PRO A 258 -5.84 4.76 40.51
N LEU A 259 -6.36 5.34 39.43
CA LEU A 259 -6.78 6.74 39.40
C LEU A 259 -8.03 6.92 40.25
N MET A 260 -8.11 8.05 40.96
CA MET A 260 -9.30 8.40 41.71
C MET A 260 -10.44 8.76 40.74
N PRO A 261 -11.69 8.47 41.08
CA PRO A 261 -12.82 8.95 40.30
C PRO A 261 -12.91 10.48 40.33
N GLY A 262 -13.42 11.07 39.25
CA GLY A 262 -13.49 12.52 39.05
C GLY A 262 -12.87 12.93 37.73
#